data_AF-B7WUG5-F1
#
_entry.id   AF-B7WUG5-F1
#
_cell.length_a   1.000
_cell.length_b   1.000
_cell.length_c   1.000
_cell.angle_alpha   90.00
_cell.angle_beta   90.00
_cell.angle_gamma   90.00
#
_symmetry.space_group_name_H-M   'P 1'
#
loop_
_entity.id
_entity.type
_entity.pdbx_description
1 polymer ?
#
loop_
_entity_poly.entity_id
_entity_poly.type
_entity_poly.pdbx_seq_one_letter_code
_entity_poly.pdbx_strand_id
1 'polypeptide(L)' 'MSRFAITHIDQNHVRRRMVIGAPNNAMARDCAVRIYGAAWFMSCVRV' A
#
# COMPACT_ATOMS: atom_id res chain seq x y z
N MET A 1 0.51 4.85 -16.77
CA MET A 1 -0.01 4.20 -15.55
C MET A 1 0.92 4.55 -14.40
N SER A 2 0.43 5.13 -13.32
CA SER A 2 1.30 5.61 -12.22
C SER A 2 1.75 4.44 -11.35
N ARG A 3 2.94 4.53 -10.77
CA ARG A 3 3.42 3.58 -9.76
C ARG A 3 3.39 4.24 -8.40
N PHE A 4 3.09 3.46 -7.37
CA PHE A 4 3.04 3.92 -6.00
C PHE A 4 3.87 3.00 -5.12
N ALA A 5 4.86 3.55 -4.44
CA ALA A 5 5.58 2.86 -3.39
C ALA A 5 4.74 2.88 -2.11
N ILE A 6 4.44 1.69 -1.60
CA ILE A 6 3.60 1.50 -0.42
C ILE A 6 4.45 0.88 0.69
N THR A 7 4.38 1.48 1.88
CA THR A 7 4.79 0.82 3.11
C THR A 7 3.53 0.44 3.87
N HIS A 8 3.30 -0.85 4.07
CA HIS A 8 2.20 -1.41 4.85
C HIS A 8 2.76 -2.01 6.14
N ILE A 9 2.14 -1.69 7.27
CA ILE A 9 2.44 -2.26 8.59
C ILE A 9 1.13 -2.83 9.11
N ASP A 10 1.09 -4.13 9.39
CA ASP A 10 -0.10 -4.79 9.93
C ASP A 10 -0.22 -4.63 11.46
N GLN A 11 -1.29 -5.20 12.04
CA GLN A 11 -1.55 -5.16 13.48
C GLN A 11 -0.47 -5.88 14.32
N ASN A 12 0.27 -6.81 13.72
CA ASN A 12 1.39 -7.50 14.35
C ASN A 12 2.71 -6.73 14.16
N HIS A 13 2.65 -5.49 13.67
CA HIS A 13 3.78 -4.64 13.32
C HIS A 13 4.72 -5.24 12.26
N VAL A 14 4.22 -6.17 11.43
CA VAL A 14 5.00 -6.71 10.31
C VAL A 14 5.01 -5.68 9.19
N ARG A 15 6.22 -5.20 8.88
CA ARG A 15 6.44 -4.22 7.82
C ARG A 15 6.63 -4.90 6.46
N ARG A 16 5.86 -4.45 5.48
CA ARG A 16 5.97 -4.85 4.07
C ARG A 16 6.13 -3.62 3.19
N ARG A 17 7.00 -3.71 2.19
CA ARG A 17 7.22 -2.66 1.18
C ARG A 17 6.95 -3.23 -0.19
N MET A 18 6.24 -2.48 -1.02
CA MET A 18 5.85 -2.92 -2.36
C MET A 18 5.62 -1.74 -3.28
N VAL A 19 5.55 -2.02 -4.58
CA VAL A 19 5.18 -1.04 -5.60
C VAL A 19 3.93 -1.52 -6.31
N ILE A 20 2.88 -0.70 -6.31
CA ILE A 20 1.60 -1.00 -6.97
C ILE A 20 1.39 -0.06 -8.14
N GLY A 21 1.09 -0.63 -9.31
CA GLY A 21 0.62 0.14 -10.46
C GLY A 21 -0.87 0.45 -10.30
N ALA A 22 -1.23 1.73 -10.25
CA ALA A 22 -2.62 2.15 -10.10
C ALA A 22 -2.91 3.48 -10.81
N PRO A 23 -4.17 3.79 -11.12
CA PRO A 23 -4.55 5.10 -11.68
C PRO A 23 -4.31 6.25 -10.70
N ASN A 24 -4.53 6.02 -9.41
CA ASN A 24 -4.42 7.03 -8.35
C ASN A 24 -4.01 6.41 -7.00
N ASN A 25 -3.76 7.27 -6.00
CA ASN A 25 -3.29 6.86 -4.68
C ASN A 25 -4.32 6.01 -3.92
N ALA A 26 -5.62 6.35 -4.02
CA ALA A 26 -6.69 5.62 -3.35
C ALA A 26 -6.79 4.18 -3.84
N MET A 27 -6.76 3.96 -5.15
CA MET A 27 -6.77 2.61 -5.74
C MET A 27 -5.52 1.80 -5.37
N ALA A 28 -4.36 2.45 -5.26
CA ALA A 28 -3.14 1.78 -4.80
C ALA A 28 -3.28 1.32 -3.33
N ARG A 29 -3.87 2.15 -2.46
CA ARG A 29 -4.14 1.81 -1.06
C ARG A 29 -5.15 0.66 -0.93
N ASP A 30 -6.24 0.71 -1.67
CA ASP A 30 -7.25 -0.36 -1.64
C ASP A 30 -6.68 -1.69 -2.12
N CYS A 31 -5.81 -1.65 -3.13
CA CYS A 31 -5.09 -2.83 -3.60
C CYS A 31 -4.20 -3.42 -2.50
N ALA A 32 -3.43 -2.58 -1.80
CA ALA A 32 -2.60 -3.00 -0.68
C ALA A 32 -3.42 -3.66 0.45
N VAL A 33 -4.56 -3.05 0.80
CA VAL A 33 -5.46 -3.58 1.84
C VAL A 33 -6.12 -4.88 1.40
N ARG A 34 -6.46 -5.05 0.12
CA ARG A 34 -7.03 -6.30 -0.39
C ARG A 34 -6.03 -7.46 -0.36
N ILE A 35 -4.73 -7.19 -0.52
CA ILE A 35 -3.68 -8.22 -0.53
C ILE A 35 -3.28 -8.61 0.91
N TYR A 36 -3.10 -7.63 1.80
CA TYR A 36 -2.50 -7.84 3.13
C TYR A 36 -3.46 -7.61 4.30
N GLY A 37 -4.71 -7.27 4.03
CA GLY A 37 -5.69 -6.88 5.05
C GLY A 37 -5.48 -5.46 5.57
N ALA A 38 -6.22 -5.13 6.63
CA ALA A 38 -6.18 -3.81 7.25
C ALA A 38 -4.77 -3.46 7.75
N ALA A 39 -4.32 -2.24 7.45
CA ALA A 39 -3.05 -1.73 7.93
C ALA A 39 -3.24 -1.06 9.30
N TRP A 40 -2.30 -1.30 10.22
CA TRP A 40 -2.10 -0.45 11.38
C TRP A 40 -1.52 0.91 10.95
N PHE A 41 -0.55 0.88 10.02
CA PHE A 41 -0.02 2.07 9.37
C PHE A 41 0.22 1.80 7.89
N MET A 42 -0.10 2.78 7.05
CA MET A 42 0.19 2.70 5.62
C MET A 42 0.61 4.05 5.04
N SER A 43 1.75 4.06 4.35
CA SER A 43 2.16 5.18 3.50
C SER A 43 2.06 4.78 2.03
N CYS A 44 1.69 5.74 1.18
CA CYS A 44 1.54 5.53 -0.26
C CYS A 44 2.06 6.76 -0.99
N VAL A 45 3.21 6.63 -1.67
CA VAL A 45 3.92 7.72 -2.34
C VAL A 45 4.01 7.41 -3.83
N ARG A 46 3.66 8.39 -4.67
CA ARG A 46 3.77 8.24 -6.13
C ARG A 46 5.26 8.21 -6.53
N VAL A 47 5.60 7.27 -7.41
CA VAL A 47 6.92 7.11 -8.04
C VAL A 47 6.83 7.53 -9.49
#